data_AF-A0A3M1SLY8-F1
#
_entry.id   AF-A0A3M1SLY8-F1
#
_cell.length_a   1.000
_cell.length_b   1.000
_cell.length_c   1.000
_cell.angle_alpha   90.00
_cell.angle_beta   90.00
_cell.angle_gamma   90.00
#
_symmetry.space_group_name_H-M   'P 1'
#
loop_
_entity.id
_entity.type
_entity.pdbx_description
1 polymer ?
#
loop_
_entity_poly.entity_id
_entity_poly.type
_entity_poly.pdbx_seq_one_letter_code
_entity_poly.pdbx_strand_id
1 'polypeptide(L)'
;MVRYVLPSGVRGVVVAGLLAALMSSLAGVFNASSTLFTMDFYRGFRPNATQHELVWMGRIATTTMVVIGLLWIPVIQGARGLYDYLQSVQGYLAPPIFTVFFLGVFWKRLNAKGCLWALGVGFALGLFRLAIDTPTKLFGYQYAEGSLFWIVNNIFFQYYATIIFIVSVVVMVVVSYMTSAPDEKKIEGLTFGTVTEEQRRESRASWNWVDVAASAVVLIAIVAAYLYFRG
;
A
#
# COMPACT_ATOMS: atom_id res chain seq x y z
N MET A 1 8.23 26.92 -10.03
CA MET A 1 7.23 28.00 -9.86
C MET A 1 7.43 28.82 -8.57
N VAL A 2 7.56 28.22 -7.39
CA VAL A 2 7.70 28.96 -6.10
C VAL A 2 8.84 29.98 -6.06
N ARG A 3 9.99 29.69 -6.70
CA ARG A 3 11.16 30.58 -6.77
C ARG A 3 10.91 31.91 -7.50
N TYR A 4 9.92 31.96 -8.39
CA TYR A 4 9.69 33.09 -9.29
C TYR A 4 8.46 33.94 -8.92
N VAL A 5 7.56 33.42 -8.07
CA VAL A 5 6.26 34.07 -7.80
C VAL A 5 6.20 34.72 -6.42
N LEU A 6 7.02 34.29 -5.45
CA LEU A 6 6.91 34.76 -4.06
C LEU A 6 7.92 35.88 -3.69
N PRO A 7 7.50 36.87 -2.88
CA PRO A 7 8.37 37.90 -2.31
C PRO A 7 9.51 37.32 -1.46
N SER A 8 10.61 38.07 -1.34
CA SER A 8 11.66 37.81 -0.35
C SER A 8 11.07 37.82 1.07
N GLY A 9 11.49 36.91 1.94
CA GLY A 9 10.86 36.68 3.25
C GLY A 9 9.84 35.55 3.20
N VAL A 10 8.71 35.72 2.50
CA VAL A 10 7.67 34.67 2.36
C VAL A 10 8.24 33.42 1.69
N ARG A 11 9.15 33.59 0.71
CA ARG A 11 9.88 32.48 0.10
C ARG A 11 10.65 31.65 1.13
N GLY A 12 11.29 32.30 2.10
CA GLY A 12 12.04 31.62 3.16
C GLY A 12 11.12 30.80 4.06
N VAL A 13 9.99 31.39 4.46
CA VAL A 13 8.97 30.71 5.27
C VAL A 13 8.41 29.49 4.54
N VAL A 14 8.06 29.62 3.26
CA VAL A 14 7.52 28.50 2.47
C VAL A 14 8.55 27.37 2.31
N VAL A 15 9.81 27.70 2.00
CA VAL A 15 10.87 26.67 1.88
C VAL A 15 11.12 26.00 3.23
N ALA A 16 11.19 26.75 4.33
CA ALA A 16 11.35 26.19 5.67
C ALA A 16 10.18 25.26 6.05
N GLY A 17 8.94 25.69 5.77
CA GLY A 17 7.74 24.87 6.00
C GLY A 17 7.73 23.58 5.18
N LEU A 18 8.11 23.65 3.89
CA LEU A 18 8.23 22.48 3.02
C LEU A 18 9.31 21.51 3.53
N LEU A 19 10.48 22.01 3.92
CA LEU A 19 11.55 21.18 4.48
C LEU A 19 11.13 20.54 5.80
N ALA A 20 10.47 21.29 6.69
CA ALA A 20 9.93 20.76 7.94
C ALA A 20 8.89 19.66 7.69
N ALA A 21 7.95 19.87 6.77
CA ALA A 21 6.94 18.88 6.40
C ALA A 21 7.56 17.61 5.79
N LEU A 22 8.58 17.76 4.94
CA LEU A 22 9.33 16.63 4.38
C LEU A 22 10.07 15.86 5.46
N MET A 23 10.78 16.54 6.36
CA MET A 23 11.49 15.90 7.48
C MET A 23 10.54 15.16 8.42
N SER A 24 9.37 15.74 8.72
CA SER A 24 8.34 15.10 9.53
C SER A 24 7.78 13.83 8.87
N SER A 25 7.49 13.89 7.57
CA SER A 25 6.99 12.73 6.82
C SER A 25 8.03 11.61 6.75
N LEU A 26 9.30 11.94 6.48
CA LEU A 26 10.39 10.98 6.47
C LEU A 26 10.62 10.34 7.83
N ALA A 27 10.64 11.13 8.90
CA ALA A 27 10.77 10.62 10.27
C ALA A 27 9.63 9.66 10.62
N GLY A 28 8.39 9.97 10.22
CA GLY A 28 7.23 9.10 10.41
C GLY A 28 7.36 7.76 9.68
N VAL A 29 7.72 7.78 8.39
CA VAL A 29 7.90 6.55 7.60
C VAL A 29 9.05 5.69 8.14
N PHE A 30 10.19 6.30 8.47
CA PHE A 30 11.31 5.55 9.02
C PHE A 30 11.02 4.97 10.41
N ASN A 31 10.29 5.70 11.26
CA ASN A 31 9.89 5.19 12.55
C ASN A 31 8.92 4.00 12.41
N ALA A 32 7.88 4.14 11.59
CA ALA A 32 6.92 3.06 11.35
C ALA A 32 7.61 1.80 10.78
N SER A 33 8.46 1.95 9.77
CA SER A 33 9.19 0.82 9.18
C SER A 33 10.20 0.19 10.13
N SER A 34 10.85 0.99 10.98
CA SER A 34 11.75 0.51 12.03
C SER A 34 11.00 -0.31 13.09
N THR A 35 9.81 0.16 13.50
CA THR A 35 8.93 -0.59 14.41
C THR A 35 8.41 -1.88 13.78
N LEU A 36 7.96 -1.86 12.52
CA LEU A 36 7.57 -3.07 11.79
C LEU A 36 8.72 -4.09 11.75
N PHE A 37 9.93 -3.66 11.39
CA PHE A 37 11.09 -4.55 11.35
C PHE A 37 11.43 -5.13 12.73
N THR A 38 11.45 -4.29 13.76
CA THR A 38 11.86 -4.72 15.12
C THR A 38 10.81 -5.59 15.80
N MET A 39 9.53 -5.25 15.67
CA MET A 39 8.45 -5.95 16.36
C MET A 39 7.98 -7.19 15.61
N ASP A 40 7.85 -7.12 14.28
CA ASP A 40 7.27 -8.23 13.52
C ASP A 40 8.34 -9.26 13.14
N PHE A 41 9.55 -8.81 12.81
CA PHE A 41 10.65 -9.70 12.40
C PHE A 41 11.61 -9.99 13.56
N TYR A 42 12.26 -8.95 14.12
CA TYR A 42 13.34 -9.17 15.09
C TYR A 42 12.85 -9.82 16.39
N ARG A 43 11.72 -9.37 16.95
CA ARG A 43 11.12 -10.00 18.14
C ARG A 43 10.53 -11.38 17.84
N GLY A 44 10.09 -11.62 16.61
CA GLY A 44 9.70 -12.96 16.14
C GLY A 44 10.86 -13.96 16.17
N PHE A 45 12.06 -13.52 15.74
CA PHE A 45 13.27 -14.36 15.78
C PHE A 45 13.95 -14.42 17.16
N ARG A 46 13.88 -13.34 17.94
CA ARG A 46 14.38 -13.26 19.33
C ARG A 46 13.29 -12.78 20.28
N PRO A 47 12.46 -13.70 20.83
CA PRO A 47 11.36 -13.36 21.72
C PRO A 47 11.79 -12.64 23.01
N ASN A 48 13.00 -12.92 23.48
CA ASN A 48 13.57 -12.40 24.73
C ASN A 48 14.45 -11.16 24.52
N ALA A 49 14.34 -10.48 23.38
CA ALA A 49 15.11 -9.25 23.13
C ALA A 49 14.78 -8.16 24.16
N THR A 50 15.81 -7.55 24.73
CA THR A 50 15.68 -6.43 25.65
C THR A 50 15.24 -5.16 24.93
N GLN A 51 14.66 -4.20 25.66
CA GLN A 51 14.28 -2.89 25.12
C GLN A 51 15.48 -2.16 24.46
N HIS A 52 16.67 -2.28 25.07
CA HIS A 52 17.87 -1.66 24.53
C HIS A 52 18.27 -2.28 23.16
N GLU A 53 18.21 -3.60 23.03
CA GLU A 53 18.48 -4.29 21.75
C GLU A 53 17.45 -3.91 20.68
N LEU A 54 16.17 -3.76 21.03
CA LEU A 54 15.12 -3.36 20.10
C LEU A 54 15.36 -1.94 19.55
N VAL A 55 15.70 -0.98 20.40
CA VAL A 55 16.01 0.40 19.97
C VAL A 55 17.25 0.44 19.09
N TRP A 56 18.29 -0.33 19.44
CA TRP A 56 19.52 -0.36 18.65
C TRP A 56 19.30 -1.00 17.28
N MET A 57 18.56 -2.11 17.23
CA MET A 57 18.17 -2.74 15.97
C MET A 57 17.28 -1.82 15.12
N GLY A 58 16.40 -1.05 15.75
CA GLY A 58 15.59 -0.05 15.08
C GLY A 58 16.43 1.03 14.39
N ARG A 59 17.50 1.51 15.03
CA ARG A 59 18.44 2.49 14.43
C ARG A 59 19.20 1.90 13.23
N ILE A 60 19.58 0.63 13.30
CA ILE A 60 20.20 -0.07 12.17
C ILE A 60 19.22 -0.15 11.02
N ALA A 61 18.00 -0.62 11.26
CA ALA A 61 16.98 -0.73 10.23
C ALA A 61 16.77 0.62 9.51
N THR A 62 16.66 1.72 10.28
CA THR A 62 16.54 3.07 9.71
C THR A 62 17.75 3.45 8.86
N THR A 63 18.97 3.22 9.36
CA THR A 63 20.20 3.54 8.61
C THR A 63 20.27 2.75 7.30
N THR A 64 19.95 1.45 7.34
CA THR A 64 19.92 0.59 6.16
C THR A 64 18.86 1.05 5.15
N MET A 65 17.66 1.40 5.60
CA MET A 65 16.61 1.94 4.73
C MET A 65 17.01 3.24 4.04
N VAL A 66 17.70 4.15 4.75
CA VAL A 66 18.22 5.40 4.16
C VAL A 66 19.25 5.08 3.07
N VAL A 67 20.19 4.18 3.33
CA VAL A 67 21.21 3.77 2.35
C VAL A 67 20.56 3.17 1.10
N ILE A 68 19.59 2.25 1.27
CA ILE A 68 18.85 1.65 0.15
C ILE A 68 18.09 2.74 -0.63
N GLY A 69 17.43 3.67 0.06
CA GLY A 69 16.70 4.77 -0.57
C GLY A 69 17.61 5.67 -1.41
N LEU A 70 18.82 6.00 -0.92
CA LEU A 70 19.82 6.76 -1.67
C LEU A 70 20.31 6.00 -2.91
N LEU A 71 20.56 4.70 -2.78
CA LEU A 71 20.95 3.84 -3.91
C LEU A 71 19.83 3.70 -4.96
N TRP A 72 18.57 3.91 -4.57
CA TRP A 72 17.41 3.79 -5.46
C TRP A 72 17.08 5.05 -6.26
N ILE A 73 17.73 6.20 -5.97
CA ILE A 73 17.50 7.48 -6.66
C ILE A 73 17.63 7.36 -8.19
N PRO A 74 18.66 6.70 -8.77
CA PRO A 74 18.81 6.60 -10.22
C PRO A 74 17.64 5.89 -10.91
N VAL A 75 17.03 4.89 -10.25
CA VAL A 75 15.87 4.16 -10.78
C VAL A 75 14.66 5.10 -10.94
N ILE A 76 14.47 6.00 -9.97
CA ILE A 76 13.37 6.97 -9.98
C ILE A 76 13.58 8.03 -11.05
N GLN A 77 14.83 8.49 -11.23
CA GLN A 77 15.18 9.47 -12.26
C GLN A 77 14.94 8.95 -13.69
N GLY A 78 15.04 7.64 -13.90
CA GLY A 78 14.70 6.99 -15.18
C GLY A 78 13.20 6.87 -15.46
N ALA A 79 12.33 7.22 -14.52
CA ALA A 79 10.88 7.20 -14.72
C ALA A 79 10.36 8.51 -15.33
N ARG A 80 9.18 8.46 -15.98
CA ARG A 80 8.52 9.63 -16.60
C ARG A 80 8.19 10.74 -15.58
N GLY A 81 8.04 10.39 -14.31
CA GLY A 81 7.82 11.31 -13.21
C GLY A 81 7.74 10.59 -11.86
N LEU A 82 8.03 11.30 -10.77
CA LEU A 82 8.01 10.74 -9.41
C LEU A 82 6.63 10.21 -9.03
N TYR A 83 5.57 10.94 -9.38
CA TYR A 83 4.19 10.57 -9.06
C TYR A 83 3.77 9.29 -9.79
N ASP A 84 4.03 9.19 -11.10
CA ASP A 84 3.76 8.00 -11.89
C ASP A 84 4.54 6.79 -11.38
N TYR A 85 5.82 7.00 -11.02
CA TYR A 85 6.64 5.94 -10.44
C TYR A 85 6.05 5.45 -9.12
N LEU A 86 5.72 6.37 -8.21
CA LEU A 86 5.15 6.04 -6.90
C LEU A 86 3.83 5.29 -7.04
N GLN A 87 2.93 5.76 -7.91
CA GLN A 87 1.67 5.08 -8.21
C GLN A 87 1.88 3.71 -8.83
N SER A 88 2.86 3.55 -9.73
CA SER A 88 3.16 2.25 -10.35
C SER A 88 3.62 1.23 -9.31
N VAL A 89 4.54 1.59 -8.42
CA VAL A 89 5.04 0.71 -7.35
C VAL A 89 3.91 0.36 -6.37
N GLN A 90 3.08 1.33 -5.99
CA GLN A 90 1.90 1.05 -5.16
C GLN A 90 0.91 0.13 -5.88
N GLY A 91 0.67 0.33 -7.17
CA GLY A 91 -0.17 -0.52 -8.01
C GLY A 91 0.36 -1.95 -8.15
N TYR A 92 1.65 -2.19 -7.94
CA TYR A 92 2.24 -3.54 -7.98
C TYR A 92 2.11 -4.28 -6.64
N LEU A 93 2.08 -3.55 -5.51
CA LEU A 93 2.18 -4.13 -4.17
C LEU A 93 0.86 -4.08 -3.37
N ALA A 94 0.03 -3.06 -3.59
CA ALA A 94 -1.23 -2.85 -2.87
C ALA A 94 -2.35 -3.84 -3.23
N PRO A 95 -2.55 -4.29 -4.49
CA PRO A 95 -3.68 -5.16 -4.84
C PRO A 95 -3.84 -6.45 -4.02
N PRO A 96 -2.78 -7.24 -3.72
CA PRO A 96 -2.95 -8.46 -2.91
C PRO A 96 -3.36 -8.16 -1.46
N ILE A 97 -2.82 -7.09 -0.89
CA ILE A 97 -3.18 -6.64 0.46
C ILE A 97 -4.64 -6.23 0.49
N PHE A 98 -5.05 -5.38 -0.46
CA PHE A 98 -6.45 -4.97 -0.62
C PHE A 98 -7.36 -6.18 -0.77
N THR A 99 -6.99 -7.16 -1.60
CA THR A 99 -7.77 -8.38 -1.82
C THR A 99 -8.04 -9.12 -0.51
N VAL A 100 -7.01 -9.36 0.29
CA VAL A 100 -7.14 -10.12 1.54
C VAL A 100 -7.98 -9.38 2.57
N PHE A 101 -7.76 -8.08 2.75
CA PHE A 101 -8.54 -7.31 3.72
C PHE A 101 -9.98 -7.10 3.26
N PHE A 102 -10.18 -6.70 2.00
CA PHE A 102 -11.51 -6.45 1.44
C PHE A 102 -12.33 -7.73 1.46
N LEU A 103 -11.90 -8.80 0.77
CA LEU A 103 -12.67 -10.03 0.72
C LEU A 103 -12.72 -10.77 2.05
N GLY A 104 -11.66 -10.69 2.87
CA GLY A 104 -11.64 -11.30 4.20
C GLY A 104 -12.74 -10.77 5.12
N VAL A 105 -13.06 -9.48 5.03
CA VAL A 105 -14.15 -8.86 5.81
C VAL A 105 -15.54 -9.23 5.27
N PHE A 106 -15.70 -9.38 3.95
CA PHE A 106 -17.01 -9.70 3.35
C PHE A 106 -17.32 -11.21 3.26
N TRP A 107 -16.31 -12.09 3.34
CA TRP A 107 -16.48 -13.51 3.02
C TRP A 107 -15.93 -14.45 4.10
N LYS A 108 -16.85 -14.94 4.94
CA LYS A 108 -16.56 -15.85 6.07
C LYS A 108 -15.87 -17.19 5.73
N ARG A 109 -15.91 -17.63 4.47
CA ARG A 109 -15.34 -18.93 4.05
C ARG A 109 -13.83 -18.85 3.81
N LEU A 110 -13.29 -17.64 3.65
CA LEU A 110 -11.88 -17.41 3.39
C LEU A 110 -11.06 -17.68 4.65
N ASN A 111 -9.90 -18.30 4.47
CA ASN A 111 -9.06 -18.77 5.56
C ASN A 111 -7.63 -18.25 5.45
N ALA A 112 -6.89 -18.34 6.57
CA ALA A 112 -5.52 -17.83 6.66
C ALA A 112 -4.59 -18.41 5.57
N LYS A 113 -4.74 -19.68 5.20
CA LYS A 113 -3.93 -20.30 4.13
C LYS A 113 -4.20 -19.63 2.79
N GLY A 114 -5.47 -19.45 2.41
CA GLY A 114 -5.82 -18.75 1.17
C GLY A 114 -5.33 -17.30 1.15
N CYS A 115 -5.44 -16.58 2.27
CA CYS A 115 -4.90 -15.24 2.42
C CYS A 115 -3.38 -15.20 2.21
N LEU A 116 -2.62 -16.11 2.84
CA LEU A 116 -1.17 -16.18 2.71
C LEU A 116 -0.73 -16.50 1.28
N TRP A 117 -1.40 -17.44 0.61
CA TRP A 117 -1.11 -17.77 -0.79
C TRP A 117 -1.44 -16.61 -1.74
N ALA A 118 -2.55 -15.90 -1.51
CA ALA A 118 -2.93 -14.73 -2.31
C ALA A 118 -1.92 -13.59 -2.15
N LEU A 119 -1.43 -13.34 -0.93
CA LEU A 119 -0.36 -12.38 -0.65
C LEU A 119 0.94 -12.81 -1.32
N GLY A 120 1.34 -14.07 -1.16
CA GLY A 120 2.58 -14.59 -1.73
C GLY A 120 2.62 -14.52 -3.25
N VAL A 121 1.57 -15.02 -3.92
CA VAL A 121 1.48 -14.99 -5.39
C VAL A 121 1.37 -13.56 -5.91
N GLY A 122 0.53 -12.72 -5.29
CA GLY A 122 0.37 -11.33 -5.72
C GLY A 122 1.65 -10.51 -5.53
N PHE A 123 2.37 -10.72 -4.42
CA PHE A 123 3.67 -10.08 -4.18
C PHE A 123 4.73 -10.56 -5.17
N ALA A 124 4.75 -11.86 -5.50
CA ALA A 124 5.64 -12.40 -6.54
C ALA A 124 5.37 -11.77 -7.91
N LEU A 125 4.10 -11.60 -8.30
CA LEU A 125 3.72 -10.91 -9.54
C LEU A 125 4.10 -9.43 -9.54
N GLY A 126 3.96 -8.75 -8.40
CA GLY A 126 4.38 -7.37 -8.22
C GLY A 126 5.89 -7.19 -8.32
N LEU A 127 6.67 -8.06 -7.65
CA LEU A 127 8.13 -8.09 -7.75
C LEU A 127 8.60 -8.43 -9.16
N PHE A 128 7.93 -9.36 -9.85
CA PHE A 128 8.23 -9.68 -11.24
C PHE A 128 8.09 -8.46 -12.15
N ARG A 129 7.02 -7.67 -11.99
CA ARG A 129 6.83 -6.41 -12.72
C ARG A 129 7.91 -5.40 -12.41
N LEU A 130 8.25 -5.24 -11.13
CA LEU A 130 9.30 -4.32 -10.69
C LEU A 130 10.67 -4.72 -11.25
N ALA A 131 10.98 -6.02 -11.28
CA ALA A 131 12.21 -6.57 -11.82
C ALA A 131 12.35 -6.36 -13.33
N ILE A 132 11.24 -6.36 -14.07
CA ILE A 132 11.21 -6.04 -15.51
C ILE A 132 11.34 -4.54 -15.76
N ASP A 133 10.68 -3.72 -14.93
CA ASP A 133 10.74 -2.26 -15.09
C ASP A 133 12.11 -1.67 -14.72
N THR A 134 12.79 -2.24 -13.72
CA THR A 134 14.02 -1.65 -13.18
C THR A 134 15.15 -1.54 -14.21
N PRO A 135 15.49 -2.59 -15.00
CA PRO A 135 16.52 -2.48 -16.05
C PRO A 135 16.18 -1.46 -17.14
N THR A 136 14.91 -1.37 -17.53
CA THR A 136 14.48 -0.39 -18.55
C THR A 136 14.64 1.04 -18.06
N LYS A 137 14.32 1.30 -16.79
CA LYS A 137 14.45 2.63 -16.16
C LYS A 137 15.90 2.97 -15.81
N LEU A 138 16.69 2.00 -15.36
CA LEU A 138 18.06 2.22 -14.88
C LEU A 138 19.09 2.28 -16.01
N PHE A 139 18.97 1.40 -17.01
CA PHE A 139 19.97 1.24 -18.08
C PHE A 139 19.45 1.61 -19.47
N GLY A 140 18.20 2.05 -19.60
CA GLY A 140 17.58 2.30 -20.90
C GLY A 140 17.42 1.03 -21.75
N TYR A 141 17.45 -0.14 -21.12
CA TYR A 141 17.35 -1.43 -21.82
C TYR A 141 15.96 -1.59 -22.44
N GLN A 142 15.91 -2.05 -23.69
CA GLN A 142 14.67 -2.37 -24.39
C GLN A 142 14.58 -3.87 -24.62
N TYR A 143 13.47 -4.47 -24.18
CA TYR A 143 13.18 -5.86 -24.45
C TYR A 143 12.84 -6.06 -25.94
N ALA A 144 13.18 -7.23 -26.48
CA ALA A 144 12.84 -7.60 -27.86
C ALA A 144 11.31 -7.52 -28.07
N GLU A 145 10.89 -6.84 -29.14
CA GLU A 145 9.48 -6.66 -29.48
C GLU A 145 8.78 -8.02 -29.61
N GLY A 146 7.59 -8.14 -29.02
CA GLY A 146 6.81 -9.38 -28.99
C GLY A 146 7.25 -10.41 -27.93
N SER A 147 8.35 -10.18 -27.20
CA SER A 147 8.72 -11.03 -26.05
C SER A 147 7.75 -10.84 -24.87
N LEU A 148 7.62 -11.85 -24.01
CA LEU A 148 6.80 -11.77 -22.79
C LEU A 148 7.22 -10.56 -21.92
N PHE A 149 8.52 -10.32 -21.78
CA PHE A 149 9.03 -9.20 -21.00
C PHE A 149 8.68 -7.85 -21.62
N TRP A 150 8.66 -7.73 -22.94
CA TRP A 150 8.21 -6.53 -23.63
C TRP A 150 6.71 -6.28 -23.40
N ILE A 151 5.87 -7.31 -23.50
CA ILE A 151 4.43 -7.21 -23.24
C ILE A 151 4.20 -6.72 -21.81
N VAL A 152 4.84 -7.37 -20.83
CA VAL A 152 4.71 -6.99 -19.42
C VAL A 152 5.19 -5.56 -19.19
N ASN A 153 6.34 -5.18 -19.76
CA ASN A 153 6.89 -3.82 -19.64
C ASN A 153 5.95 -2.75 -20.20
N ASN A 154 5.32 -3.01 -21.34
CA ASN A 154 4.50 -2.04 -22.07
C ASN A 154 3.05 -1.92 -21.53
N ILE A 155 2.60 -2.86 -20.68
CA ILE A 155 1.29 -2.76 -20.03
C ILE A 155 1.29 -1.58 -19.05
N PHE A 156 0.31 -0.68 -19.21
CA PHE A 156 0.09 0.42 -18.27
C PHE A 156 -0.15 -0.12 -16.85
N PHE A 157 0.51 0.48 -15.86
CA PHE A 157 0.62 -0.06 -14.50
C PHE A 157 -0.74 -0.39 -13.87
N GLN A 158 -1.78 0.38 -14.18
CA GLN A 158 -3.13 0.17 -13.64
C GLN A 158 -3.76 -1.13 -14.13
N TYR A 159 -3.61 -1.46 -15.42
CA TYR A 159 -4.12 -2.72 -15.96
C TYR A 159 -3.37 -3.91 -15.34
N TYR A 160 -2.06 -3.76 -15.13
CA TYR A 160 -1.28 -4.78 -14.43
C TYR A 160 -1.74 -4.96 -12.99
N ALA A 161 -2.03 -3.86 -12.28
CA ALA A 161 -2.60 -3.90 -10.92
C ALA A 161 -3.94 -4.66 -10.88
N THR A 162 -4.81 -4.45 -11.88
CA THR A 162 -6.06 -5.22 -12.02
C THR A 162 -5.80 -6.71 -12.25
N ILE A 163 -4.79 -7.07 -13.04
CA ILE A 163 -4.39 -8.47 -13.25
C ILE A 163 -3.93 -9.09 -11.93
N ILE A 164 -3.06 -8.41 -11.17
CA ILE A 164 -2.62 -8.89 -9.85
C ILE A 164 -3.84 -9.08 -8.93
N PHE A 165 -4.74 -8.11 -8.89
CA PHE A 165 -5.97 -8.19 -8.10
C PHE A 165 -6.79 -9.44 -8.45
N ILE A 166 -7.10 -9.65 -9.74
CA ILE A 166 -7.89 -10.80 -10.20
C ILE A 166 -7.18 -12.12 -9.83
N VAL A 167 -5.87 -12.22 -10.08
CA VAL A 167 -5.11 -13.43 -9.75
C VAL A 167 -5.09 -13.66 -8.24
N SER A 168 -4.89 -12.63 -7.42
CA SER A 168 -4.95 -12.73 -5.96
C SER A 168 -6.33 -13.19 -5.48
N VAL A 169 -7.43 -12.68 -6.06
CA VAL A 169 -8.79 -13.12 -5.74
C VAL A 169 -8.97 -14.60 -6.07
N VAL A 170 -8.58 -15.01 -7.28
CA VAL A 170 -8.70 -16.41 -7.73
C VAL A 170 -7.89 -17.34 -6.82
N VAL A 171 -6.64 -17.01 -6.52
CA VAL A 171 -5.78 -17.80 -5.63
C VAL A 171 -6.37 -17.86 -4.23
N MET A 172 -6.83 -16.73 -3.68
CA MET A 172 -7.43 -16.67 -2.35
C MET A 172 -8.64 -17.61 -2.26
N VAL A 173 -9.56 -17.53 -3.22
CA VAL A 173 -10.78 -18.33 -3.25
C VAL A 173 -10.45 -19.81 -3.46
N VAL A 174 -9.69 -20.15 -4.50
CA VAL A 174 -9.35 -21.54 -4.82
C VAL A 174 -8.65 -22.22 -3.64
N VAL A 175 -7.62 -21.60 -3.08
CA VAL A 175 -6.88 -22.17 -1.96
C VAL A 175 -7.75 -22.26 -0.71
N SER A 176 -8.58 -21.25 -0.41
CA SER A 176 -9.48 -21.31 0.75
C SER A 176 -10.53 -22.42 0.64
N TYR A 177 -11.00 -22.74 -0.57
CA TYR A 177 -11.94 -23.85 -0.78
C TYR A 177 -11.26 -25.22 -0.82
N MET A 178 -10.02 -25.29 -1.30
CA MET A 178 -9.21 -26.53 -1.26
C MET A 178 -8.68 -26.87 0.14
N THR A 179 -8.71 -25.92 1.07
CA THR A 179 -8.23 -26.10 2.45
C THR A 179 -9.38 -26.07 3.46
N SER A 180 -9.06 -26.51 4.69
CA SER A 180 -10.01 -26.60 5.79
C SER A 180 -10.72 -25.27 6.05
N ALA A 181 -12.03 -25.33 6.33
CA ALA A 181 -12.80 -24.16 6.72
C ALA A 181 -12.18 -23.48 7.96
N PRO A 182 -12.26 -22.14 8.04
CA PRO A 182 -11.83 -21.43 9.24
C PRO A 182 -12.75 -21.81 10.41
N ASP A 183 -12.17 -21.86 11.61
CA ASP A 183 -12.91 -22.05 12.85
C ASP A 183 -13.81 -20.84 13.11
N GLU A 184 -15.11 -21.07 13.33
CA GLU A 184 -16.11 -20.01 13.51
C GLU A 184 -15.77 -19.08 14.68
N LYS A 185 -15.14 -19.62 15.75
CA LYS A 185 -14.70 -18.81 16.90
C LYS A 185 -13.57 -17.83 16.56
N LYS A 186 -12.76 -18.13 15.55
CA LYS A 186 -11.64 -17.26 15.14
C LYS A 186 -12.08 -16.12 14.24
N ILE A 187 -13.26 -16.24 13.62
CA ILE A 187 -13.81 -15.23 12.70
C ILE A 187 -14.98 -14.46 13.32
N GLU A 188 -15.39 -14.79 14.54
CA GLU A 188 -16.44 -14.09 15.28
C GLU A 188 -16.09 -12.60 15.45
N GLY A 189 -17.00 -11.72 15.04
CA GLY A 189 -16.82 -10.27 15.10
C GLY A 189 -15.79 -9.68 14.11
N LEU A 190 -15.19 -10.48 13.22
CA LEU A 190 -14.17 -10.04 12.25
C LEU A 190 -14.69 -9.89 10.81
N THR A 191 -15.85 -10.47 10.48
CA THR A 191 -16.45 -10.39 9.14
C THR A 191 -17.86 -9.83 9.22
N PHE A 192 -18.38 -9.23 8.14
CA PHE A 192 -19.77 -8.75 8.11
C PHE A 192 -20.80 -9.84 8.41
N GLY A 193 -20.49 -11.10 8.07
CA GLY A 193 -21.34 -12.25 8.36
C GLY A 193 -21.25 -12.79 9.77
N THR A 194 -20.32 -12.30 10.59
CA THR A 194 -20.05 -12.75 11.96
C THR A 194 -20.09 -11.62 12.99
N VAL A 195 -20.58 -10.44 12.59
CA VAL A 195 -20.77 -9.29 13.48
C VAL A 195 -21.73 -9.67 14.60
N THR A 196 -21.31 -9.43 15.84
CA THR A 196 -22.15 -9.70 17.02
C THR A 196 -23.26 -8.65 17.15
N GLU A 197 -24.35 -8.99 17.84
CA GLU A 197 -25.43 -8.02 18.08
C GLU A 197 -24.94 -6.79 18.86
N GLU A 198 -23.99 -6.98 19.77
CA GLU A 198 -23.39 -5.91 20.56
C GLU A 198 -22.62 -4.92 19.66
N GLN A 199 -21.75 -5.42 18.78
CA GLN A 199 -21.04 -4.58 17.80
C GLN A 199 -22.01 -3.84 16.87
N ARG A 200 -23.11 -4.48 16.48
CA ARG A 200 -24.15 -3.86 15.64
C ARG A 200 -24.87 -2.72 16.37
N ARG A 201 -25.08 -2.84 17.68
CA ARG A 201 -25.67 -1.79 18.52
C ARG A 201 -24.69 -0.63 18.70
N GLU A 202 -23.43 -0.91 19.02
CA GLU A 202 -22.39 0.12 19.12
C GLU A 202 -22.21 0.87 17.81
N SER A 203 -22.14 0.16 16.68
CA SER A 203 -22.02 0.77 15.35
C SER A 203 -23.25 1.59 14.95
N ARG A 204 -24.44 1.30 15.48
CA ARG A 204 -25.64 2.14 15.26
C ARG A 204 -25.69 3.35 16.18
N ALA A 205 -25.08 3.24 17.36
CA ALA A 205 -24.98 4.33 18.33
C ALA A 205 -23.84 5.31 18.00
N SER A 206 -22.89 4.92 17.14
CA SER A 206 -21.68 5.71 16.85
C SER A 206 -21.89 6.86 15.87
N TRP A 207 -22.98 6.87 15.09
CA TRP A 207 -23.25 7.91 14.10
C TRP A 207 -24.64 8.50 14.28
N ASN A 208 -24.73 9.81 14.07
CA ASN A 208 -25.96 10.58 14.18
C ASN A 208 -26.42 11.06 12.80
N TRP A 209 -27.62 11.63 12.74
CA TRP A 209 -28.19 12.15 11.49
C TRP A 209 -27.31 13.25 10.83
N VAL A 210 -26.56 14.01 11.64
CA VAL A 210 -25.60 15.00 11.15
C VAL A 210 -24.50 14.36 10.31
N ASP A 211 -23.98 13.20 10.72
CA ASP A 211 -22.93 12.48 10.00
C ASP A 211 -23.44 11.98 8.64
N VAL A 212 -24.69 11.53 8.59
CA VAL A 212 -25.35 11.12 7.34
C VAL A 212 -25.57 12.30 6.43
N ALA A 213 -26.09 13.41 6.95
CA ALA A 213 -26.32 14.62 6.17
C ALA A 213 -25.00 15.17 5.61
N ALA A 214 -23.95 15.23 6.43
CA ALA A 214 -22.61 15.64 6.01
C ALA A 214 -22.05 14.71 4.92
N SER A 215 -22.19 13.38 5.08
CA SER A 215 -21.77 12.41 4.07
C SER A 215 -22.50 12.58 2.74
N ALA A 216 -23.81 12.84 2.78
CA ALA A 216 -24.62 13.09 1.60
C ALA A 216 -24.20 14.39 0.89
N VAL A 217 -23.92 15.46 1.64
CA VAL A 217 -23.42 16.73 1.08
C VAL A 217 -22.08 16.52 0.38
N VAL A 218 -21.15 15.77 0.99
CA VAL A 218 -19.86 15.44 0.38
C VAL A 218 -20.05 14.65 -0.91
N LEU A 219 -20.93 13.64 -0.93
CA LEU A 219 -21.21 12.86 -2.14
C LEU A 219 -21.82 13.71 -3.26
N ILE A 220 -22.77 14.60 -2.92
CA ILE A 220 -23.38 15.52 -3.90
C ILE A 220 -22.31 16.48 -4.45
N ALA A 221 -21.44 17.03 -3.60
CA ALA A 221 -20.38 17.92 -4.04
C ALA A 221 -19.39 17.21 -4.99
N ILE A 222 -19.03 15.96 -4.69
CA ILE A 222 -18.18 15.13 -5.56
C ILE A 222 -18.86 14.91 -6.92
N VAL A 223 -20.12 14.47 -6.92
CA VAL A 223 -20.87 14.23 -8.17
C VAL A 223 -21.04 15.52 -8.97
N ALA A 224 -21.36 16.63 -8.31
CA ALA A 224 -21.49 17.94 -8.95
C ALA A 224 -20.17 18.38 -9.59
N ALA A 225 -19.04 18.22 -8.89
CA ALA A 225 -17.72 18.50 -9.45
C ALA A 225 -17.42 17.62 -10.66
N TYR A 226 -17.67 16.31 -10.59
CA TYR A 226 -17.47 15.41 -11.72
C TYR A 226 -18.35 15.74 -12.92
N LEU A 227 -19.60 16.18 -12.71
CA LEU A 227 -20.51 16.59 -13.77
C LEU A 227 -20.10 17.95 -14.38
N TYR A 228 -19.65 18.88 -13.56
CA TYR A 228 -19.23 20.21 -13.99
C TYR A 228 -17.94 20.17 -14.83
N PHE A 229 -16.95 19.36 -14.43
CA PHE A 229 -15.67 19.22 -15.13
C PHE A 229 -15.66 18.11 -16.19
N ARG A 230 -16.81 17.76 -16.78
CA ARG A 230 -16.89 16.81 -17.93
C ARG A 230 -16.40 17.39 -19.27
N GLY A 231 -15.91 18.63 -19.28
CA GLY A 231 -15.37 19.31 -20.47
C GLY A 231 -13.96 18.88 -20.82
#